data_AF-A0A202C3S1-F1
#
_entry.id   AF-A0A202C3S1-F1
#
_cell.length_a   1.000
_cell.length_b   1.000
_cell.length_c   1.000
_cell.angle_alpha   90.00
_cell.angle_beta   90.00
_cell.angle_gamma   90.00
#
_symmetry.space_group_name_H-M   'P 1'
#
loop_
_entity.id
_entity.type
_entity.pdbx_description
1 polymer ?
#
loop_
_entity_poly.entity_id
_entity_poly.type
_entity_poly.pdbx_seq_one_letter_code
_entity_poly.pdbx_strand_id
1 'polypeptide(L)'
;MEIFSLRILTIMNLLNFLRVMLILIVLIVLGFLIFGSKHHDEIYFLGWMFVLAAVSFGVRFFNYIKKNIISRAKYPLPLNLLCNILTIGKPYYFGKDQFDLDEIINDNKLPQTFYYINNHQHPILEFKRDKLLFHGTEYQWKNLNWKYFLYIENPDAYKPQGKYLIEFTATNQDNIRIKNKIEFEKIKADENEVILLFVIHDLLFGTKASYYY
;
A
#
# COMPACT_ATOMS: atom_id res chain seq x y z
N MET A 1 -18.66 -1.96 -20.03
CA MET A 1 -18.23 -3.15 -19.27
C MET A 1 -17.80 -2.68 -17.88
N GLU A 2 -18.66 -2.89 -16.89
CA GLU A 2 -18.68 -2.23 -15.58
C GLU A 2 -17.67 -2.81 -14.58
N ILE A 3 -16.38 -2.49 -14.76
CA ILE A 3 -15.38 -2.59 -13.67
C ILE A 3 -15.35 -1.26 -12.87
N PHE A 4 -16.20 -0.29 -13.26
CA PHE A 4 -16.04 1.14 -12.96
C PHE A 4 -16.53 1.60 -11.58
N SER A 5 -17.12 0.73 -10.75
CA SER A 5 -17.53 1.05 -9.38
C SER A 5 -16.89 0.14 -8.32
N LEU A 6 -15.85 -0.62 -8.68
CA LEU A 6 -15.17 -1.45 -7.70
C LEU A 6 -14.52 -0.58 -6.63
N ARG A 7 -14.63 -1.03 -5.38
CA ARG A 7 -13.95 -0.40 -4.25
C ARG A 7 -12.44 -0.46 -4.46
N ILE A 8 -11.74 0.58 -4.01
CA ILE A 8 -10.28 0.69 -4.04
C ILE A 8 -9.65 -0.59 -3.46
N LEU A 9 -10.14 -1.06 -2.31
CA LEU A 9 -9.63 -2.28 -1.65
C LEU A 9 -9.86 -3.55 -2.48
N THR A 10 -10.97 -3.64 -3.21
CA THR A 10 -11.22 -4.77 -4.13
C THR A 10 -10.22 -4.75 -5.28
N ILE A 11 -9.95 -3.58 -5.85
CA ILE A 11 -8.96 -3.41 -6.91
C ILE A 11 -7.56 -3.77 -6.40
N MET A 12 -7.21 -3.37 -5.18
CA MET A 12 -5.95 -3.73 -4.53
C MET A 12 -5.77 -5.24 -4.40
N ASN A 13 -6.80 -5.93 -3.90
CA ASN A 13 -6.76 -7.40 -3.77
C ASN A 13 -6.62 -8.08 -5.13
N LEU A 14 -7.31 -7.58 -6.16
CA LEU A 14 -7.18 -8.08 -7.53
C LEU A 14 -5.76 -7.89 -8.09
N LEU A 15 -5.15 -6.71 -7.89
CA LEU A 15 -3.79 -6.42 -8.35
C LEU A 15 -2.76 -7.27 -7.61
N ASN A 16 -2.92 -7.48 -6.31
CA ASN A 16 -2.06 -8.37 -5.53
C ASN A 16 -2.18 -9.82 -6.01
N PHE A 17 -3.41 -10.31 -6.22
CA PHE A 17 -3.64 -11.64 -6.76
C PHE A 17 -2.99 -11.80 -8.14
N LEU A 18 -3.18 -10.84 -9.03
CA LEU A 18 -2.55 -10.83 -10.36
C LEU A 18 -1.02 -10.88 -10.27
N ARG A 19 -0.42 -10.09 -9.37
CA ARG A 19 1.03 -10.08 -9.13
C ARG A 19 1.53 -11.45 -8.69
N VAL A 20 0.85 -12.08 -7.73
CA VAL A 20 1.19 -13.42 -7.22
C VAL A 20 1.07 -14.46 -8.33
N MET A 21 -0.01 -14.44 -9.10
CA MET A 21 -0.22 -15.36 -10.23
C MET A 21 0.87 -15.22 -11.28
N LEU A 22 1.30 -14.00 -11.62
CA LEU A 22 2.40 -13.78 -12.57
C LEU A 22 3.72 -14.33 -12.03
N ILE A 23 4.02 -14.15 -10.74
CA ILE A 23 5.21 -14.72 -10.10
C ILE A 23 5.17 -16.25 -10.17
N LEU A 24 4.03 -16.86 -9.87
CA LEU A 24 3.85 -18.32 -9.94
C LEU A 24 4.06 -18.85 -11.35
N ILE A 25 3.53 -18.19 -12.37
CA ILE A 25 3.74 -18.59 -13.78
C ILE A 25 5.24 -18.56 -14.12
N VAL A 26 5.97 -17.50 -13.72
CA VAL A 26 7.41 -17.39 -13.95
C VAL A 26 8.17 -18.52 -13.23
N LEU A 27 7.80 -18.84 -11.99
CA LEU A 27 8.41 -19.94 -11.23
C LEU A 27 8.14 -21.32 -11.86
N ILE A 28 6.95 -21.55 -12.39
CA ILE A 28 6.61 -22.79 -13.10
C ILE A 28 7.47 -22.93 -14.36
N VAL A 29 7.57 -21.87 -15.17
CA VAL A 29 8.42 -21.85 -16.37
C VAL A 29 9.89 -22.11 -16.01
N LEU A 30 10.38 -21.48 -14.93
CA LEU A 30 11.72 -21.71 -14.39
C LEU A 30 11.94 -23.18 -14.00
N GLY A 31 10.99 -23.79 -13.29
CA GLY A 31 11.07 -25.20 -12.89
C GLY A 31 11.18 -26.14 -14.08
N PHE A 32 10.38 -25.92 -15.13
CA PHE A 32 10.46 -26.70 -16.37
C PHE A 32 11.79 -26.53 -17.09
N LEU A 33 12.33 -25.31 -17.15
CA LEU A 33 13.63 -25.05 -17.79
C LEU A 33 14.76 -25.78 -17.06
N ILE A 34 14.80 -25.72 -15.73
CA ILE A 34 15.83 -26.39 -14.91
C ILE A 34 15.75 -27.92 -15.06
N PHE A 35 14.53 -28.48 -15.11
CA PHE A 35 14.35 -29.93 -15.26
C PHE A 35 14.73 -30.40 -16.68
N GLY A 36 14.38 -29.61 -17.71
CA GLY A 36 14.68 -29.91 -19.11
C GLY A 36 16.14 -29.68 -19.51
N SER A 37 16.87 -28.78 -18.84
CA SER A 37 18.26 -28.44 -19.17
C SER A 37 19.30 -29.40 -18.61
N LYS A 38 18.90 -30.43 -17.85
CA LYS A 38 19.79 -31.37 -17.16
C LYS A 38 20.68 -32.23 -18.08
N HIS A 39 20.57 -32.07 -19.40
CA HIS A 39 21.21 -32.94 -20.39
C HIS A 39 22.06 -32.24 -21.47
N HIS A 40 22.09 -30.90 -21.59
CA HIS A 40 22.86 -30.22 -22.67
C HIS A 40 23.36 -28.82 -22.26
N ASP A 41 24.67 -28.57 -22.39
CA ASP A 41 25.34 -27.32 -21.95
C ASP A 41 24.95 -26.07 -22.76
N GLU A 42 24.64 -26.19 -24.05
CA GLU A 42 24.21 -25.04 -24.88
C GLU A 42 22.80 -24.54 -24.52
N ILE A 43 21.94 -25.41 -23.97
CA ILE A 43 20.58 -25.06 -23.53
C ILE A 43 20.62 -24.17 -22.27
N TYR A 44 21.72 -24.21 -21.51
CA TYR A 44 21.86 -23.48 -20.27
C TYR A 44 21.89 -21.95 -20.49
N PHE A 45 22.72 -21.48 -21.43
CA PHE A 45 22.82 -20.04 -21.73
C PHE A 45 21.52 -19.48 -22.36
N LEU A 46 20.90 -20.25 -23.26
CA LEU A 46 19.63 -19.88 -23.88
C LEU A 46 18.48 -19.85 -22.85
N GLY A 47 18.49 -20.77 -21.90
CA GLY A 47 17.56 -20.83 -20.78
C GLY A 47 17.61 -19.57 -19.91
N TRP A 48 18.81 -19.11 -19.53
CA TRP A 48 18.97 -17.88 -18.76
C TRP A 48 18.49 -16.62 -19.50
N MET A 49 18.75 -16.53 -20.81
CA MET A 49 18.21 -15.46 -21.65
C MET A 49 16.68 -15.47 -21.66
N PHE A 50 16.06 -16.64 -21.75
CA PHE A 50 14.60 -16.80 -21.71
C PHE A 50 14.02 -16.38 -20.35
N VAL A 51 14.70 -16.71 -19.26
CA VAL A 51 14.32 -16.29 -17.90
C VAL A 51 14.32 -14.77 -17.77
N LEU A 52 15.41 -14.11 -18.18
CA LEU A 52 15.50 -12.64 -18.11
C LEU A 52 14.42 -11.97 -18.97
N ALA A 53 14.15 -12.52 -20.16
CA ALA A 53 13.08 -12.04 -21.03
C ALA A 53 11.69 -12.22 -20.38
N ALA A 54 11.42 -13.38 -19.78
CA ALA A 54 10.16 -13.68 -19.11
C ALA A 54 9.92 -12.79 -17.89
N VAL A 55 10.94 -12.57 -17.05
CA VAL A 55 10.85 -11.66 -15.90
C VAL A 55 10.61 -10.22 -16.36
N SER A 56 11.37 -9.74 -17.36
CA SER A 56 11.20 -8.40 -17.92
C SER A 56 9.81 -8.21 -18.52
N PHE A 57 9.33 -9.20 -19.27
CA PHE A 57 7.98 -9.21 -19.82
C PHE A 57 6.92 -9.19 -18.71
N GLY A 58 7.03 -10.05 -17.70
CA GLY A 58 6.09 -10.12 -16.58
C GLY A 58 5.97 -8.80 -15.83
N VAL A 59 7.09 -8.13 -15.55
CA VAL A 59 7.09 -6.80 -14.91
C VAL A 59 6.42 -5.75 -15.81
N ARG A 60 6.74 -5.72 -17.12
CA ARG A 60 6.14 -4.77 -18.07
C ARG A 60 4.64 -5.01 -18.24
N PHE A 61 4.24 -6.27 -18.37
CA PHE A 61 2.86 -6.69 -18.52
C PHE A 61 2.03 -6.35 -17.28
N PHE A 62 2.55 -6.63 -16.08
CA PHE A 62 1.90 -6.24 -14.84
C PHE A 62 1.70 -4.72 -14.75
N ASN A 63 2.75 -3.95 -15.03
CA ASN A 63 2.66 -2.49 -15.01
C ASN A 63 1.66 -1.95 -16.04
N TYR A 64 1.57 -2.58 -17.22
CA TYR A 64 0.60 -2.23 -18.25
C TYR A 64 -0.84 -2.49 -17.79
N ILE A 65 -1.14 -3.68 -17.25
CA ILE A 65 -2.47 -4.00 -16.71
C ILE A 65 -2.81 -3.06 -15.56
N LYS A 66 -1.89 -2.89 -14.60
CA LYS A 66 -2.06 -2.01 -13.45
C LYS A 66 -2.43 -0.59 -13.90
N LYS A 67 -1.65 -0.02 -14.83
CA LYS A 67 -1.91 1.30 -15.39
C LYS A 67 -3.33 1.40 -15.96
N ASN A 68 -3.75 0.42 -16.76
CA ASN A 68 -5.07 0.40 -17.37
C ASN A 68 -6.21 0.29 -16.35
N ILE A 69 -6.05 -0.52 -15.30
CA ILE A 69 -7.04 -0.66 -14.24
C ILE A 69 -7.14 0.65 -13.44
N ILE A 70 -6.00 1.18 -12.97
CA ILE A 70 -5.98 2.37 -12.10
C ILE A 70 -6.51 3.61 -12.83
N SER A 71 -6.04 3.87 -14.06
CA SER A 71 -6.46 5.04 -14.85
C SER A 71 -7.97 5.09 -15.16
N ARG A 72 -8.65 3.96 -15.05
CA ARG A 72 -10.09 3.82 -15.28
C ARG A 72 -10.91 3.70 -13.99
N ALA A 73 -10.25 3.62 -12.83
CA ALA A 73 -10.93 3.53 -11.54
C ALA A 73 -11.64 4.85 -11.22
N LYS A 74 -12.69 4.79 -10.38
CA LYS A 74 -13.41 5.98 -9.89
C LYS A 74 -12.49 6.95 -9.14
N TYR A 75 -11.55 6.42 -8.36
CA TYR A 75 -10.60 7.17 -7.54
C TYR A 75 -9.14 6.82 -7.91
N PRO A 76 -8.66 7.27 -9.07
CA PRO A 76 -7.39 6.82 -9.62
C PRO A 76 -6.18 7.30 -8.80
N LEU A 77 -6.24 8.52 -8.23
CA LEU A 77 -5.13 9.11 -7.47
C LEU A 77 -4.91 8.39 -6.13
N PRO A 78 -5.91 8.27 -5.23
CA PRO A 78 -5.72 7.55 -3.97
C PRO A 78 -5.33 6.09 -4.18
N LEU A 79 -5.93 5.42 -5.18
CA LEU A 79 -5.62 4.04 -5.52
C LEU A 79 -4.15 3.89 -5.98
N ASN A 80 -3.65 4.78 -6.84
CA ASN A 80 -2.27 4.72 -7.28
C ASN A 80 -1.28 4.90 -6.13
N LEU A 81 -1.54 5.89 -5.26
CA LEU A 81 -0.69 6.17 -4.11
C LEU A 81 -0.67 4.99 -3.14
N LEU A 82 -1.84 4.40 -2.86
CA LEU A 82 -1.94 3.18 -2.05
C LEU A 82 -1.16 2.02 -2.67
N CYS A 83 -1.30 1.78 -3.98
CA CYS A 83 -0.52 0.77 -4.70
C CYS A 83 0.99 0.99 -4.54
N ASN A 84 1.42 2.25 -4.59
CA ASN A 84 2.82 2.63 -4.54
C ASN A 84 3.42 2.43 -3.15
N ILE A 85 2.73 2.91 -2.11
CA ILE A 85 3.11 2.72 -0.69
C ILE A 85 3.25 1.23 -0.37
N LEU A 86 2.36 0.39 -0.91
CA LEU A 86 2.38 -1.06 -0.75
C LEU A 86 3.30 -1.78 -1.75
N THR A 87 4.14 -1.04 -2.46
CA THR A 87 5.17 -1.54 -3.39
C THR A 87 4.62 -2.40 -4.55
N ILE A 88 3.41 -2.13 -5.02
CA ILE A 88 2.73 -2.79 -6.15
C ILE A 88 3.20 -2.18 -7.49
N GLY A 89 4.50 -1.88 -7.61
CA GLY A 89 5.16 -1.34 -8.80
C GLY A 89 5.16 0.18 -8.90
N LYS A 90 5.78 0.71 -9.96
CA LYS A 90 6.09 2.14 -10.13
C LYS A 90 4.87 3.08 -10.02
N PRO A 91 5.04 4.30 -9.49
CA PRO A 91 3.96 5.27 -9.40
C PRO A 91 3.51 5.77 -10.78
N TYR A 92 2.21 5.98 -10.92
CA TYR A 92 1.62 6.72 -12.03
C TYR A 92 0.58 7.72 -11.52
N TYR A 93 0.88 9.01 -11.59
CA TYR A 93 -0.06 10.01 -11.10
C TYR A 93 -1.19 10.20 -12.11
N PHE A 94 -2.39 9.78 -11.71
CA PHE A 94 -3.63 9.87 -12.47
C PHE A 94 -4.70 10.53 -11.61
N GLY A 95 -5.47 11.45 -12.19
CA GLY A 95 -6.57 12.12 -11.47
C GLY A 95 -6.23 13.52 -10.97
N LYS A 96 -7.17 14.13 -10.27
CA LYS A 96 -7.07 15.48 -9.72
C LYS A 96 -6.72 15.41 -8.24
N ASP A 97 -6.04 16.46 -7.74
CA ASP A 97 -5.72 16.64 -6.31
C ASP A 97 -6.96 16.96 -5.45
N GLN A 98 -8.11 17.28 -6.06
CA GLN A 98 -9.36 17.59 -5.37
C GLN A 98 -10.35 16.44 -5.52
N PHE A 99 -10.95 16.02 -4.41
CA PHE A 99 -11.96 14.96 -4.33
C PHE A 99 -12.81 15.13 -3.05
N ASP A 100 -13.93 14.42 -3.00
CA ASP A 100 -14.84 14.41 -1.85
C ASP A 100 -14.46 13.27 -0.89
N LEU A 101 -14.11 13.64 0.36
CA LEU A 101 -13.74 12.70 1.42
C LEU A 101 -14.90 11.75 1.76
N ASP A 102 -16.08 12.32 1.95
CA ASP A 102 -17.26 11.59 2.42
C ASP A 102 -17.71 10.61 1.33
N GLU A 103 -17.63 11.01 0.06
CA GLU A 103 -17.93 10.13 -1.08
C GLU A 103 -16.97 8.92 -1.11
N ILE A 104 -15.65 9.13 -1.00
CA ILE A 104 -14.67 8.04 -1.04
C ILE A 104 -14.86 7.09 0.15
N ILE A 105 -15.09 7.63 1.35
CA ILE A 105 -15.30 6.81 2.55
C ILE A 105 -16.55 5.96 2.42
N ASN A 106 -17.67 6.55 1.97
CA ASN A 106 -18.94 5.86 1.80
C ASN A 106 -18.87 4.77 0.74
N ASP A 107 -18.29 5.08 -0.43
CA ASP A 107 -18.14 4.13 -1.53
C ASP A 107 -17.31 2.91 -1.16
N ASN A 108 -16.25 3.14 -0.39
CA ASN A 108 -15.33 2.08 0.04
C ASN A 108 -15.77 1.41 1.35
N LYS A 109 -16.80 1.93 2.02
CA LYS A 109 -17.26 1.51 3.36
C LYS A 109 -16.12 1.49 4.38
N LEU A 110 -15.28 2.53 4.37
CA LEU A 110 -14.10 2.58 5.23
C LEU A 110 -14.50 2.84 6.69
N PRO A 111 -14.10 1.99 7.65
CA PRO A 111 -14.25 2.29 9.06
C PRO A 111 -13.39 3.49 9.41
N GLN A 112 -13.96 4.49 10.09
CA GLN A 112 -13.22 5.67 10.55
C GLN A 112 -12.66 5.48 11.97
N THR A 113 -13.20 4.52 12.72
CA THR A 113 -12.82 4.25 14.10
C THR A 113 -12.27 2.84 14.22
N PHE A 114 -11.08 2.73 14.79
CA PHE A 114 -10.39 1.48 15.00
C PHE A 114 -10.12 1.25 16.48
N TYR A 115 -10.07 -0.03 16.86
CA TYR A 115 -9.96 -0.49 18.23
C TYR A 115 -8.75 -1.40 18.39
N TYR A 116 -8.34 -1.61 19.64
CA TYR A 116 -7.38 -2.67 19.92
C TYR A 116 -7.96 -4.04 19.56
N ILE A 117 -7.10 -4.96 19.15
CA ILE A 117 -7.47 -6.37 18.95
C ILE A 117 -8.04 -6.96 20.24
N ASN A 118 -7.44 -6.63 21.38
CA ASN A 118 -7.81 -7.18 22.69
C ASN A 118 -8.82 -6.32 23.48
N ASN A 119 -9.22 -5.17 22.96
CA ASN A 119 -10.18 -4.29 23.64
C ASN A 119 -10.99 -3.45 22.65
N HIS A 120 -12.30 -3.72 22.58
CA HIS A 120 -13.24 -3.05 21.68
C HIS A 120 -13.99 -1.87 22.33
N GLN A 121 -13.76 -1.59 23.61
CA GLN A 121 -14.47 -0.53 24.32
C GLN A 121 -13.81 0.85 24.15
N HIS A 122 -12.51 0.87 23.86
CA HIS A 122 -11.76 2.11 23.73
C HIS A 122 -11.15 2.24 22.32
N PRO A 123 -11.59 3.24 21.53
CA PRO A 123 -11.00 3.49 20.23
C PRO A 123 -9.53 3.91 20.39
N ILE A 124 -8.66 3.29 19.59
CA ILE A 124 -7.22 3.60 19.57
C ILE A 124 -6.90 4.65 18.51
N LEU A 125 -7.60 4.60 17.38
CA LEU A 125 -7.34 5.41 16.20
C LEU A 125 -8.68 5.82 15.59
N GLU A 126 -8.92 7.12 15.47
CA GLU A 126 -10.15 7.64 14.87
C GLU A 126 -9.82 8.75 13.86
N PHE A 127 -10.34 8.61 12.65
CA PHE A 127 -10.18 9.55 11.56
C PHE A 127 -11.37 10.49 11.53
N LYS A 128 -11.17 11.72 11.99
CA LYS A 128 -12.12 12.81 11.81
C LYS A 128 -11.69 13.70 10.66
N ARG A 129 -12.64 14.46 10.14
CA ARG A 129 -12.48 15.31 8.96
C ARG A 129 -11.24 16.22 9.03
N ASP A 130 -10.99 16.86 10.17
CA ASP A 130 -9.91 17.83 10.38
C ASP A 130 -8.78 17.33 11.28
N LYS A 131 -8.96 16.18 11.93
CA LYS A 131 -8.04 15.65 12.93
C LYS A 131 -8.00 14.13 13.00
N LEU A 132 -6.85 13.62 13.40
CA LEU A 132 -6.65 12.24 13.80
C LEU A 132 -6.68 12.16 15.33
N LEU A 133 -7.49 11.27 15.90
CA LEU A 133 -7.37 10.93 17.32
C LEU A 133 -6.56 9.66 17.45
N PHE A 134 -5.52 9.70 18.27
CA PHE A 134 -4.68 8.54 18.56
C PHE A 134 -4.45 8.45 20.06
N HIS A 135 -4.84 7.33 20.67
CA HIS A 135 -4.89 7.14 22.14
C HIS A 135 -5.59 8.29 22.89
N GLY A 136 -6.68 8.81 22.33
CA GLY A 136 -7.43 9.93 22.91
C GLY A 136 -6.77 11.30 22.77
N THR A 137 -5.58 11.39 22.15
CA THR A 137 -4.92 12.65 21.84
C THR A 137 -5.28 13.11 20.42
N GLU A 138 -5.61 14.38 20.26
CA GLU A 138 -5.98 14.96 18.97
C GLU A 138 -4.77 15.51 18.19
N TYR A 139 -4.69 15.18 16.91
CA TYR A 139 -3.64 15.64 15.99
C TYR A 139 -4.28 16.28 14.76
N GLN A 140 -3.98 17.54 14.51
CA GLN A 140 -4.52 18.29 13.37
C GLN A 140 -3.85 17.83 12.07
N TRP A 141 -4.64 17.43 11.06
CA TRP A 141 -4.10 16.92 9.79
C TRP A 141 -3.18 17.91 9.09
N LYS A 142 -3.52 19.19 9.11
CA LYS A 142 -2.70 20.28 8.55
C LYS A 142 -1.26 20.34 9.07
N ASN A 143 -1.00 19.78 10.26
CA ASN A 143 0.30 19.78 10.91
C ASN A 143 0.89 18.36 11.00
N LEU A 144 0.26 17.37 10.40
CA LEU A 144 0.60 15.97 10.54
C LEU A 144 1.41 15.51 9.32
N ASN A 145 2.67 15.14 9.57
CA ASN A 145 3.50 14.44 8.59
C ASN A 145 3.57 12.97 8.98
N TRP A 146 3.43 12.06 8.02
CA TRP A 146 3.45 10.63 8.29
C TRP A 146 4.34 9.89 7.31
N LYS A 147 4.77 8.70 7.72
CA LYS A 147 5.50 7.79 6.89
C LYS A 147 5.16 6.33 7.16
N TYR A 148 5.14 5.53 6.11
CA TYR A 148 4.93 4.09 6.17
C TYR A 148 6.23 3.37 5.84
N PHE A 149 6.67 2.45 6.70
CA PHE A 149 7.91 1.71 6.47
C PHE A 149 7.96 0.41 7.27
N LEU A 150 8.84 -0.49 6.84
CA LEU A 150 9.22 -1.67 7.60
C LEU A 150 10.21 -1.26 8.69
N TYR A 151 9.77 -1.33 9.96
CA TYR A 151 10.65 -1.17 11.10
C TYR A 151 11.27 -2.52 11.48
N ILE A 152 12.60 -2.55 11.61
CA ILE A 152 13.35 -3.74 12.03
C ILE A 152 14.04 -3.38 13.34
N GLU A 153 13.71 -4.10 14.41
CA GLU A 153 14.17 -3.79 15.77
C GLU A 153 15.67 -4.07 15.96
N ASN A 154 16.15 -5.18 15.39
CA ASN A 154 17.57 -5.54 15.37
C ASN A 154 17.98 -5.99 13.96
N PRO A 155 18.47 -5.07 13.11
CA PRO A 155 18.81 -5.37 11.71
C PRO A 155 19.98 -6.35 11.57
N ASP A 156 20.88 -6.39 12.56
CA ASP A 156 22.08 -7.24 12.54
C ASP A 156 21.84 -8.65 13.13
N ALA A 157 20.61 -8.95 13.57
CA ALA A 157 20.27 -10.26 14.09
C ALA A 157 20.33 -11.32 12.98
N TYR A 158 20.68 -12.56 13.35
CA TYR A 158 20.67 -13.71 12.43
C TYR A 158 19.30 -13.96 11.77
N LYS A 159 18.21 -13.55 12.43
CA LYS A 159 16.85 -13.54 11.90
C LYS A 159 16.16 -12.23 12.32
N PRO A 160 16.33 -11.14 11.54
CA PRO A 160 15.74 -9.86 11.88
C PRO A 160 14.22 -9.96 11.80
N GLN A 161 13.54 -9.56 12.86
CA GLN A 161 12.08 -9.44 12.88
C GLN A 161 11.70 -8.01 12.53
N GLY A 162 10.84 -7.88 11.52
CA GLY A 162 10.37 -6.59 11.04
C GLY A 162 8.85 -6.48 11.15
N LYS A 163 8.36 -5.27 11.36
CA LYS A 163 6.92 -4.94 11.39
C LYS A 163 6.68 -3.69 10.56
N TYR A 164 5.66 -3.73 9.71
CA TYR A 164 5.19 -2.53 9.05
C TYR A 164 4.46 -1.64 10.05
N LEU A 165 4.74 -0.34 9.98
CA LEU A 165 4.11 0.64 10.84
C LEU A 165 3.97 1.99 10.13
N ILE A 166 3.05 2.81 10.64
CA ILE A 166 2.97 4.23 10.30
C ILE A 166 3.61 5.02 11.44
N GLU A 167 4.66 5.77 11.14
CA GLU A 167 5.16 6.80 12.05
C GLU A 167 4.59 8.14 11.63
N PHE A 168 4.11 8.93 12.57
CA PHE A 168 3.66 10.28 12.28
C PHE A 168 4.21 11.28 13.30
N THR A 169 4.42 12.50 12.83
CA THR A 169 4.82 13.64 13.64
C THR A 169 3.84 14.76 13.45
N ALA A 170 3.47 15.41 14.55
CA ALA A 170 2.62 16.57 14.53
C ALA A 170 3.13 17.63 15.51
N THR A 171 2.77 18.87 15.25
CA THR A 171 3.08 19.99 16.13
C THR A 171 1.84 20.32 16.96
N ASN A 172 1.98 20.33 18.29
CA ASN A 172 0.89 20.70 19.20
C ASN A 172 0.68 22.23 19.26
N GLN A 173 -0.27 22.69 20.09
CA GLN A 173 -0.56 24.12 20.25
C GLN A 173 0.63 24.93 20.80
N ASP A 174 1.53 24.30 21.57
CA ASP A 174 2.74 24.91 22.15
C ASP A 174 3.94 24.86 21.21
N ASN A 175 3.73 24.52 19.93
CA ASN A 175 4.77 24.34 18.92
C ASN A 175 5.78 23.20 19.22
N ILE A 176 5.40 22.26 20.08
CA ILE A 176 6.19 21.08 20.42
C ILE A 176 5.93 20.00 19.38
N ARG A 177 7.01 19.46 18.81
CA ARG A 177 6.94 18.33 17.88
C ARG A 177 6.74 17.04 18.66
N ILE A 178 5.60 16.40 18.43
CA ILE A 178 5.24 15.09 18.98
C ILE A 178 5.44 14.05 17.90
N LYS A 179 5.99 12.89 18.26
CA LYS A 179 6.26 11.77 17.37
C LYS A 179 5.60 10.51 17.92
N ASN A 180 4.82 9.84 17.08
CA ASN A 180 4.10 8.62 17.44
C ASN A 180 4.19 7.57 16.33
N LYS A 181 3.80 6.34 16.67
CA LYS A 181 3.77 5.20 15.76
C LYS A 181 2.51 4.37 15.92
N ILE A 182 2.00 3.88 14.80
CA ILE A 182 0.84 3.00 14.68
C ILE A 182 1.36 1.64 14.25
N GLU A 183 1.24 0.67 15.14
CA GLU A 183 1.60 -0.72 14.87
C GLU A 183 0.32 -1.48 14.48
N PHE A 184 0.23 -1.92 13.22
CA PHE A 184 -0.99 -2.56 12.70
C PHE A 184 -1.37 -3.83 13.48
N GLU A 185 -0.39 -4.57 13.99
CA GLU A 185 -0.59 -5.75 14.83
C GLU A 185 -1.35 -5.49 16.14
N LYS A 186 -1.49 -4.22 16.56
CA LYS A 186 -2.24 -3.87 17.78
C LYS A 186 -3.67 -3.46 17.47
N ILE A 187 -4.01 -3.24 16.21
CA ILE A 187 -5.27 -2.65 15.77
C ILE A 187 -6.09 -3.70 15.02
N LYS A 188 -7.39 -3.75 15.30
CA LYS A 188 -8.32 -4.59 14.55
C LYS A 188 -8.72 -3.88 13.25
N ALA A 189 -7.82 -3.88 12.27
CA ALA A 189 -8.00 -3.24 10.98
C ALA A 189 -7.18 -3.94 9.90
N ASP A 190 -7.65 -3.90 8.65
CA ASP A 190 -6.79 -4.22 7.53
C ASP A 190 -5.80 -3.07 7.31
N GLU A 191 -4.52 -3.40 7.14
CA GLU A 191 -3.44 -2.43 6.93
C GLU A 191 -3.76 -1.44 5.79
N ASN A 192 -4.30 -1.97 4.69
CA ASN A 192 -4.66 -1.20 3.50
C ASN A 192 -5.77 -0.16 3.78
N GLU A 193 -6.68 -0.43 4.71
CA GLU A 193 -7.76 0.49 5.09
C GLU A 193 -7.19 1.71 5.82
N VAL A 194 -6.30 1.46 6.78
CA VAL A 194 -5.65 2.51 7.57
C VAL A 194 -4.77 3.37 6.65
N ILE A 195 -3.93 2.75 5.80
CA ILE A 195 -3.07 3.48 4.86
C ILE A 195 -3.93 4.31 3.89
N LEU A 196 -5.02 3.75 3.37
CA LEU A 196 -5.90 4.48 2.46
C LEU A 196 -6.49 5.73 3.12
N LEU A 197 -6.92 5.64 4.38
CA LEU A 197 -7.40 6.81 5.12
C LEU A 197 -6.30 7.87 5.30
N PHE A 198 -5.07 7.46 5.60
CA PHE A 198 -3.93 8.38 5.65
C PHE A 198 -3.66 9.05 4.29
N VAL A 199 -3.70 8.30 3.19
CA VAL A 199 -3.55 8.84 1.83
C VAL A 199 -4.63 9.88 1.52
N ILE A 200 -5.89 9.58 1.80
CA ILE A 200 -7.01 10.49 1.48
C ILE A 200 -6.89 11.79 2.27
N HIS A 201 -6.58 11.72 3.57
CA HIS A 201 -6.41 12.93 4.40
C HIS A 201 -5.14 13.71 4.03
N ASP A 202 -4.02 13.03 3.75
CA ASP A 202 -2.77 13.66 3.30
C ASP A 202 -2.96 14.50 2.03
N LEU A 203 -3.73 13.98 1.08
CA LEU A 203 -4.09 14.69 -0.13
C LEU A 203 -5.03 15.87 0.15
N LEU A 204 -6.03 15.68 1.00
CA LEU A 204 -7.02 16.72 1.33
C LEU A 204 -6.38 17.94 2.02
N PHE A 205 -5.40 17.71 2.89
CA PHE A 205 -4.70 18.77 3.64
C PHE A 205 -3.43 19.28 2.97
N GLY A 206 -3.09 18.76 1.78
CA GLY A 206 -2.02 19.28 0.94
C GLY A 206 -0.60 18.99 1.45
N THR A 207 -0.44 18.09 2.42
CA THR A 207 0.88 17.65 2.91
C THR A 207 1.61 16.82 1.86
N LYS A 208 0.86 16.07 1.02
CA LYS A 208 1.36 15.29 -0.13
C LYS A 208 2.48 14.30 0.24
N ALA A 209 2.58 13.87 1.49
CA ALA A 209 3.58 12.90 1.95
C ALA A 209 3.47 11.56 1.20
N SER A 210 2.27 11.20 0.77
CA SER A 210 1.99 9.99 -0.01
C SER A 210 2.68 9.95 -1.39
N TYR A 211 3.04 11.10 -1.97
CA TYR A 211 3.70 11.18 -3.27
C TYR A 211 5.18 10.73 -3.26
N TYR A 212 5.79 10.58 -2.08
CA TYR A 212 7.22 10.31 -1.94
C TYR A 212 7.57 8.81 -1.79
N TYR A 213 6.60 7.92 -2.00
CA TYR A 213 6.78 6.47 -1.97
C TYR A 213 7.16 5.88 -3.33
#